data_AF-Q2CBQ7-F1
#
_entry.id   AF-Q2CBQ7-F1
#
_cell.length_a   1.000
_cell.length_b   1.000
_cell.length_c   1.000
_cell.angle_alpha   90.00
_cell.angle_beta   90.00
_cell.angle_gamma   90.00
#
_symmetry.space_group_name_H-M   'P 1'
#
loop_
_entity.id
_entity.type
_entity.pdbx_description
1 polymer ?
#
loop_
_entity_poly.entity_id
_entity_poly.type
_entity_poly.pdbx_seq_one_letter_code
_entity_poly.pdbx_strand_id
1 'polypeptide(L)'
;MPAFVALLSLIADVSLIFNGQAQVTRVVQDANRMASIGRLEALSDVETYISQQLTRFEPNLSVTSSVDADNVLTSVVSVPAANMQAIGWLSVLTGSTVTVRAQQFIERGESLS
;
A
#
# COMPACT_ATOMS: atom_id res chain seq x y z
N MET A 1 -11.90 -34.90 -2.85
CA MET A 1 -10.66 -34.23 -3.31
C MET A 1 -10.89 -32.84 -3.89
N PRO A 2 -11.87 -32.58 -4.81
CA PRO A 2 -12.05 -31.24 -5.40
C PRO A 2 -12.30 -30.13 -4.38
N ALA A 3 -13.11 -30.41 -3.35
CA ALA A 3 -13.37 -29.48 -2.26
C ALA A 3 -12.11 -29.12 -1.43
N PHE A 4 -11.20 -30.07 -1.26
CA PHE A 4 -9.95 -29.85 -0.53
C PHE A 4 -8.98 -28.95 -1.32
N VAL A 5 -8.86 -29.18 -2.63
CA VAL A 5 -8.05 -28.32 -3.51
C VAL A 5 -8.62 -26.90 -3.56
N ALA A 6 -9.95 -26.75 -3.62
CA ALA A 6 -10.61 -25.45 -3.59
C ALA A 6 -10.38 -24.71 -2.25
N LEU A 7 -10.37 -25.43 -1.13
CA LEU A 7 -10.06 -24.84 0.17
C LEU A 7 -8.59 -24.41 0.26
N LEU A 8 -7.66 -25.25 -0.21
CA LEU A 8 -6.24 -24.92 -0.22
C LEU A 8 -5.93 -23.71 -1.12
N SER A 9 -6.55 -23.63 -2.30
CA SER A 9 -6.37 -22.48 -3.20
C SER A 9 -6.88 -21.19 -2.55
N LEU A 10 -8.02 -21.25 -1.86
CA LEU A 10 -8.55 -20.11 -1.10
C LEU A 10 -7.60 -19.66 0.02
N ILE A 11 -7.10 -20.60 0.82
CA ILE A 11 -6.14 -20.30 1.89
C ILE A 11 -4.87 -19.68 1.31
N ALA A 12 -4.37 -20.21 0.19
CA ALA A 12 -3.19 -19.68 -0.49
C ALA A 12 -3.40 -18.24 -0.98
N ASP A 13 -4.49 -17.98 -1.72
CA ASP A 13 -4.79 -16.64 -2.23
C ASP A 13 -4.96 -15.62 -1.10
N VAL A 14 -5.70 -15.97 -0.04
CA VAL A 14 -5.88 -15.10 1.13
C VAL A 14 -4.52 -14.82 1.80
N SER A 15 -3.67 -15.83 1.95
CA SER A 15 -2.34 -15.65 2.54
C SER A 15 -1.46 -14.72 1.71
N LEU A 16 -1.53 -14.81 0.38
CA LEU A 16 -0.80 -13.93 -0.53
C LEU A 16 -1.33 -12.49 -0.48
N ILE A 17 -2.64 -12.29 -0.38
CA ILE A 17 -3.25 -10.95 -0.18
C ILE A 17 -2.74 -10.31 1.10
N PHE A 18 -2.76 -11.03 2.22
CA PHE A 18 -2.21 -10.52 3.49
C PHE A 18 -0.72 -10.23 3.41
N ASN A 19 0.03 -11.08 2.72
CA ASN A 19 1.45 -10.85 2.50
C ASN A 19 1.72 -9.58 1.66
N GLY A 20 0.97 -9.38 0.59
CA GLY A 20 1.02 -8.18 -0.24
C GLY A 20 0.67 -6.93 0.57
N GLN A 21 -0.41 -6.98 1.36
CA GLN A 21 -0.82 -5.88 2.24
C GLN A 21 0.25 -5.49 3.25
N ALA A 22 0.94 -6.47 3.85
CA ALA A 22 2.06 -6.21 4.75
C ALA A 22 3.25 -5.54 4.03
N GLN A 23 3.55 -5.95 2.79
CA GLN A 23 4.60 -5.33 1.98
C GLN A 23 4.25 -3.87 1.62
N VAL A 24 3.02 -3.61 1.19
CA VAL A 24 2.53 -2.25 0.91
C VAL A 24 2.65 -1.38 2.16
N THR A 25 2.19 -1.88 3.30
CA THR A 25 2.26 -1.16 4.58
C THR A 25 3.67 -0.71 4.93
N ARG A 26 4.67 -1.59 4.78
CA ARG A 26 6.07 -1.25 5.04
C ARG A 26 6.58 -0.16 4.11
N VAL A 27 6.29 -0.26 2.81
CA VAL A 27 6.71 0.76 1.83
C VAL A 27 6.13 2.13 2.16
N VAL A 28 4.83 2.19 2.48
CA VAL A 28 4.17 3.46 2.83
C VAL A 28 4.74 4.04 4.13
N GLN A 29 4.98 3.19 5.14
CA GLN A 29 5.62 3.62 6.39
C GLN A 29 7.05 4.11 6.18
N ASP A 30 7.84 3.42 5.36
CA ASP A 30 9.20 3.82 5.02
C ASP A 30 9.23 5.16 4.28
N ALA A 31 8.30 5.38 3.34
CA ALA A 31 8.14 6.63 2.62
C ALA A 31 7.82 7.79 3.58
N ASN A 32 6.83 7.60 4.46
CA ASN A 32 6.44 8.59 5.46
C ASN A 32 7.59 8.89 6.43
N ARG A 33 8.35 7.87 6.86
CA ARG A 33 9.53 8.05 7.70
C ARG A 33 10.59 8.89 7.00
N MET A 34 10.87 8.62 5.73
CA MET A 34 11.83 9.38 4.95
C MET A 34 11.40 10.84 4.76
N ALA A 35 10.12 11.09 4.54
CA ALA A 35 9.58 12.45 4.46
C ALA A 35 9.73 13.21 5.78
N SER A 36 9.43 12.55 6.92
CA SER A 36 9.55 13.15 8.26
C SER A 36 10.98 13.62 8.58
N ILE A 37 12.00 12.86 8.16
CA ILE A 37 13.42 13.21 8.35
C ILE A 37 14.01 14.07 7.22
N GLY A 38 13.19 14.54 6.27
CA GLY A 38 13.64 15.43 5.18
C GLY A 38 14.35 14.76 4.00
N ARG A 39 14.30 13.43 3.87
CA ARG A 39 14.84 12.73 2.67
C ARG A 39 13.91 12.81 1.45
N LEU A 40 12.63 13.04 1.68
CA LEU A 40 11.64 13.35 0.65
C LEU A 40 11.06 14.72 0.99
N GLU A 41 11.24 15.68 0.09
CA GLU A 41 11.02 17.10 0.38
C GLU A 41 9.64 17.59 -0.04
N ALA A 42 9.06 16.98 -1.08
CA ALA A 42 7.70 17.26 -1.55
C ALA A 42 6.77 16.06 -1.36
N LEU A 43 5.45 16.32 -1.30
CA LEU A 43 4.44 15.25 -1.29
C LEU A 43 4.51 14.37 -2.55
N SER A 44 4.79 14.98 -3.70
CA SER A 44 4.97 14.28 -4.97
C SER A 44 6.16 13.31 -4.95
N ASP A 45 7.22 13.59 -4.17
CA ASP A 45 8.35 12.67 -4.00
C ASP A 45 7.93 11.42 -3.20
N VAL A 46 7.06 11.60 -2.19
CA VAL A 46 6.48 10.50 -1.40
C VAL A 46 5.62 9.61 -2.28
N GLU A 47 4.73 10.20 -3.07
CA GLU A 47 3.86 9.47 -4.00
C GLU A 47 4.67 8.74 -5.08
N THR A 48 5.71 9.39 -5.61
CA THR A 48 6.63 8.80 -6.61
C THR A 48 7.42 7.64 -6.02
N TYR A 49 7.94 7.78 -4.80
CA TYR A 49 8.66 6.70 -4.13
C TYR A 49 7.76 5.48 -3.89
N ILE A 50 6.55 5.70 -3.37
CA ILE A 50 5.59 4.62 -3.09
C ILE A 50 5.19 3.91 -4.38
N SER A 51 4.83 4.67 -5.43
CA SER A 51 4.44 4.09 -6.72
C SER A 51 5.55 3.24 -7.34
N GLN A 52 6.80 3.74 -7.37
CA GLN A 52 7.95 2.98 -7.89
C GLN A 52 8.22 1.67 -7.14
N GLN A 53 8.07 1.67 -5.82
CA GLN A 53 8.31 0.47 -5.00
C GLN A 53 7.18 -0.56 -5.13
N LEU A 54 5.98 -0.12 -5.51
CA LEU A 54 4.77 -0.94 -5.57
C LEU A 54 4.32 -1.27 -7.01
N THR A 55 5.05 -0.83 -8.04
CA THR A 55 4.80 -1.17 -9.45
C THR A 55 4.63 -2.67 -9.69
N ARG A 56 5.28 -3.52 -8.89
CA ARG A 56 5.13 -4.99 -8.97
C ARG A 56 3.72 -5.49 -8.66
N PHE A 57 2.92 -4.71 -7.92
CA PHE A 57 1.54 -5.05 -7.56
C PHE A 57 0.54 -4.36 -8.49
N GLU A 58 0.76 -3.11 -8.87
CA GLU A 58 -0.12 -2.39 -9.78
C GLU A 58 0.71 -1.30 -10.51
N PRO A 59 0.85 -1.38 -11.84
CA PRO A 59 1.59 -0.37 -12.60
C PRO A 59 0.97 1.03 -12.51
N ASN A 60 -0.36 1.12 -12.39
CA ASN A 60 -1.09 2.38 -12.33
C ASN A 60 -1.66 2.61 -10.91
N LEU A 61 -0.79 2.52 -9.91
CA LEU A 61 -1.20 2.60 -8.53
C LEU A 61 -1.63 4.03 -8.15
N SER A 62 -2.83 4.17 -7.59
CA SER A 62 -3.27 5.43 -6.99
C SER A 62 -2.65 5.58 -5.60
N VAL A 63 -1.76 6.55 -5.46
CA VAL A 63 -1.17 6.98 -4.19
C VAL A 63 -1.60 8.41 -3.94
N THR A 64 -2.02 8.71 -2.71
CA THR A 64 -2.35 10.08 -2.31
C THR A 64 -1.71 10.37 -0.97
N SER A 65 -0.92 11.44 -0.92
CA SER A 65 -0.27 11.93 0.29
C SER A 65 -0.75 13.35 0.62
N SER A 66 -1.01 13.61 1.89
CA SER A 66 -1.46 14.92 2.37
C SER A 66 -0.91 15.20 3.76
N VAL A 67 -0.61 16.46 4.07
CA VAL A 67 -0.29 16.92 5.43
C VAL A 67 -1.47 17.68 6.00
N ASP A 68 -1.84 17.40 7.23
CA ASP A 68 -2.86 18.16 7.95
C ASP A 68 -2.28 19.37 8.71
N ALA A 69 -3.15 20.14 9.36
CA ALA A 69 -2.75 21.32 10.13
C ALA A 69 -1.85 21.00 11.34
N ASP A 70 -1.87 19.76 11.82
CA ASP A 70 -1.07 19.27 12.95
C ASP A 70 0.28 18.68 12.49
N ASN A 71 0.66 18.91 11.23
CA ASN A 71 1.89 18.43 10.60
C ASN A 71 1.98 16.89 10.55
N VAL A 72 0.83 16.21 10.43
CA VAL A 72 0.76 14.75 10.24
C VAL A 72 0.66 14.44 8.75
N LEU A 73 1.71 13.81 8.23
CA LEU A 73 1.70 13.22 6.90
C LEU A 73 0.81 11.97 6.91
N THR A 74 -0.24 11.99 6.10
CA THR A 74 -1.08 10.82 5.81
C THR A 74 -0.85 10.39 4.37
N SER A 75 -0.53 9.11 4.18
CA SER A 75 -0.42 8.49 2.85
C SER A 75 -1.41 7.34 2.73
N VAL A 76 -2.16 7.33 1.63
CA VAL A 76 -3.18 6.34 1.32
C VAL A 76 -2.85 5.66 -0.01
N VAL A 77 -2.88 4.34 0.00
CA VAL A 77 -2.63 3.49 -1.17
C VAL A 77 -3.76 2.49 -1.31
N SER A 78 -4.27 2.34 -2.52
CA SER A 78 -5.31 1.35 -2.85
C SER A 78 -4.80 0.38 -3.92
N VAL A 79 -4.80 -0.92 -3.61
CA VAL A 79 -4.40 -2.00 -4.52
C VAL A 79 -5.56 -2.97 -4.71
N PRO A 80 -5.93 -3.34 -5.94
CA PRO A 80 -6.86 -4.44 -6.17
C PRO A 80 -6.32 -5.74 -5.57
N ALA A 81 -7.14 -6.44 -4.77
CA ALA A 81 -6.74 -7.73 -4.22
C ALA A 81 -6.45 -8.76 -5.33
N ALA A 82 -7.04 -8.57 -6.51
CA ALA A 82 -6.80 -9.37 -7.70
C ALA A 82 -5.32 -9.44 -8.13
N ASN A 83 -4.53 -8.42 -7.81
CA ASN A 83 -3.12 -8.37 -8.16
C ASN A 83 -2.19 -8.94 -7.07
N MET A 84 -2.76 -9.32 -5.92
CA MET A 84 -2.04 -9.88 -4.79
C MET A 84 -2.28 -11.38 -4.60
N GLN A 85 -3.06 -12.00 -5.49
CA GLN A 85 -3.43 -13.41 -5.48
C GLN A 85 -2.72 -14.17 -6.61
N ALA A 86 -2.66 -15.50 -6.51
CA ALA A 86 -2.04 -16.34 -7.54
C ALA A 86 -3.07 -17.04 -8.43
N ILE A 87 -4.23 -17.42 -7.87
CA ILE A 87 -5.20 -18.29 -8.57
C ILE A 87 -6.43 -17.48 -8.96
N GLY A 88 -7.03 -16.74 -8.03
CA GLY A 88 -8.00 -15.70 -8.36
C GLY A 88 -9.33 -16.17 -8.93
N TRP A 89 -9.73 -17.39 -8.62
CA TRP A 89 -10.97 -17.98 -9.12
C TRP A 89 -12.22 -17.49 -8.35
N LEU A 90 -12.06 -16.94 -7.15
CA LEU A 90 -13.15 -16.48 -6.32
C LEU A 90 -13.44 -14.99 -6.55
N SER A 91 -14.56 -14.70 -7.23
CA SER A 91 -14.94 -13.34 -7.63
C SER A 91 -15.00 -12.34 -6.47
N VAL A 92 -15.42 -12.79 -5.29
CA VAL A 92 -15.50 -11.98 -4.07
C VAL A 92 -14.15 -11.39 -3.67
N LEU A 93 -13.06 -12.15 -3.84
CA LEU A 93 -11.72 -11.65 -3.56
C LEU A 93 -11.22 -10.75 -4.68
N THR A 94 -11.49 -11.10 -5.94
CA THR A 94 -11.03 -10.32 -7.10
C THR A 94 -11.68 -8.93 -7.19
N GLY A 95 -12.90 -8.77 -6.67
CA GLY A 95 -13.60 -7.48 -6.63
C GLY A 95 -13.24 -6.60 -5.42
N SER A 96 -12.38 -7.09 -4.52
CA SER A 96 -12.00 -6.36 -3.30
C SER A 96 -10.79 -5.45 -3.56
N THR A 97 -10.73 -4.35 -2.82
CA THR A 97 -9.59 -3.42 -2.82
C THR A 97 -8.96 -3.38 -1.43
N VAL A 98 -7.65 -3.62 -1.37
CA VAL A 98 -6.85 -3.44 -0.17
C VAL A 98 -6.45 -1.98 -0.07
N THR A 99 -6.92 -1.29 0.98
CA THR A 99 -6.52 0.09 1.25
C THR A 99 -5.59 0.13 2.45
N VAL A 100 -4.41 0.72 2.26
CA VAL A 100 -3.41 0.93 3.29
C VAL A 100 -3.33 2.42 3.58
N ARG A 101 -3.43 2.77 4.86
CA ARG A 101 -3.26 4.13 5.36
C ARG A 101 -2.16 4.14 6.40
N ALA A 102 -1.18 5.02 6.23
CA ALA A 102 -0.15 5.28 7.24
C ALA A 102 -0.11 6.76 7.57
N GLN A 103 0.15 7.06 8.84
CA GLN A 103 0.25 8.41 9.37
C GLN A 103 1.57 8.57 10.11
N GLN A 104 2.22 9.72 9.95
CA GLN A 104 3.46 10.04 10.63
C GLN A 104 3.57 11.54 10.87
N PHE A 105 3.97 11.92 12.08
CA PHE A 105 4.34 13.30 12.38
C PHE A 105 5.59 13.70 11.59
N ILE A 106 5.57 14.91 11.03
CA ILE A 106 6.73 15.52 10.40
C ILE A 106 7.49 16.28 11.49
N GLU A 107 8.70 15.81 11.80
CA GLU A 107 9.51 16.38 12.88
C GLU A 107 10.36 17.58 12.42
N ARG A 108 10.43 17.84 11.11
CA ARG A 108 11.21 18.93 10.52
C ARG A 108 10.48 20.28 10.62
N GLY A 109 11.24 21.36 10.77
CA GLY A 109 10.72 22.72 10.97
C GLY A 109 10.05 23.38 9.74
N GLU A 110 10.16 22.79 8.55
CA GLU A 110 9.47 23.22 7.32
C GLU A 110 8.42 22.18 6.89
N SER A 111 7.17 22.63 6.71
CA SER A 111 6.06 21.76 6.24
C SER A 111 6.32 21.26 4.82
N LEU A 112 5.90 20.03 4.50
CA LEU A 112 5.87 19.54 3.11
C LEU A 112 4.93 20.44 2.28
N SER A 113 5.42 20.96 1.15
CA SER A 113 4.62 21.70 0.16
C SER A 113 4.03 20.79 -0.91
#